data_AF-A0A3A0BTU5-F1
#
_entry.id   AF-A0A3A0BTU5-F1
#
_cell.length_a   1.000
_cell.length_b   1.000
_cell.length_c   1.000
_cell.angle_alpha   90.00
_cell.angle_beta   90.00
_cell.angle_gamma   90.00
#
_symmetry.space_group_name_H-M   'P 1'
#
loop_
_entity.id
_entity.type
_entity.pdbx_description
1 polymer ?
#
loop_
_entity_poly.entity_id
_entity_poly.type
_entity_poly.pdbx_seq_one_letter_code
_entity_poly.pdbx_strand_id
1 'polypeptide(L)'
;MQSKREMPKLRFKFYLAVLPVFLLASAVSGIRHPFYVSICQIDHNSEAKSLEITFKIFTDDLEKVLEAQGTGKLYLGDPREAQEADRYLYNYLKNQVVIVVNGDTA
;
A
#
# COMPACT_ATOMS: atom_id res chain seq x y z
N MET A 1 -30.69 26.22 49.69
CA MET A 1 -30.79 27.21 48.60
C MET A 1 -29.72 26.90 47.56
N GLN A 2 -29.99 25.95 46.66
CA GLN A 2 -29.06 25.54 45.61
C GLN A 2 -29.26 26.49 44.42
N SER A 3 -28.31 27.41 44.25
CA SER A 3 -28.28 28.41 43.19
C SER A 3 -28.27 27.72 41.83
N LYS A 4 -29.43 27.77 41.15
CA LYS A 4 -29.62 27.27 39.79
C LYS A 4 -28.82 28.17 38.85
N ARG A 5 -27.60 27.73 38.54
CA ARG A 5 -26.63 28.46 37.70
C ARG A 5 -27.13 28.43 36.25
N GLU A 6 -28.07 29.32 35.90
CA GLU A 6 -28.62 29.48 34.55
C GLU A 6 -27.48 29.89 33.60
N MET A 7 -27.15 29.03 32.65
CA MET A 7 -26.11 29.33 31.66
C MET A 7 -26.57 30.49 30.77
N PRO A 8 -25.75 31.54 30.55
CA PRO A 8 -26.16 32.66 29.73
C PRO A 8 -26.46 32.18 28.31
N LYS A 9 -27.70 32.43 27.84
CA LYS A 9 -28.25 31.99 26.55
C LYS A 9 -27.33 32.29 25.34
N LEU A 10 -26.47 33.30 25.47
CA LEU A 10 -25.48 33.69 24.47
C LEU A 10 -24.32 32.68 24.33
N ARG A 11 -23.81 32.13 25.44
CA ARG A 11 -22.76 31.10 25.42
C ARG A 11 -23.30 29.76 24.90
N PHE A 12 -24.57 29.45 25.20
CA PHE A 12 -25.25 28.27 24.70
C PHE A 12 -25.47 28.32 23.17
N LYS A 13 -25.89 29.47 22.62
CA LYS A 13 -26.00 29.67 21.16
C LYS A 13 -24.65 29.57 20.44
N PHE A 14 -23.57 30.04 21.08
CA PHE A 14 -22.22 29.91 20.54
C PHE A 14 -21.78 28.44 20.48
N TYR A 15 -21.98 27.68 21.55
CA TYR A 15 -21.72 26.23 21.54
C TYR A 15 -22.59 25.48 20.52
N LEU A 16 -23.87 25.84 20.39
CA LEU A 16 -24.79 25.25 19.40
C LEU A 16 -24.34 25.52 17.95
N ALA A 17 -23.65 26.64 17.70
CA ALA A 17 -23.09 26.98 16.40
C ALA A 17 -21.70 26.38 16.15
N VAL A 18 -20.85 26.28 17.17
CA VAL A 18 -19.46 25.79 17.05
C VAL A 18 -19.37 24.26 17.09
N LEU A 19 -20.22 23.60 17.87
CA LEU A 19 -20.27 22.14 17.98
C LEU A 19 -20.49 21.42 16.64
N PRO A 20 -21.45 21.81 15.78
CA PRO A 20 -21.63 21.16 14.47
C PRO A 20 -20.46 21.44 13.51
N VAL A 21 -19.81 22.61 13.59
CA VAL A 21 -18.62 22.92 12.79
C VAL A 21 -17.43 22.05 13.22
N PHE A 22 -17.25 21.82 14.53
CA PHE A 22 -16.23 20.93 15.06
C PHE A 22 -16.49 19.46 14.69
N LEU A 23 -17.75 19.01 14.74
CA LEU A 23 -18.17 17.66 14.33
C LEU A 23 -18.02 17.42 12.83
N LEU A 24 -18.26 18.44 12.00
CA LEU A 24 -18.05 18.34 10.55
C LEU A 24 -16.55 18.33 10.20
N ALA A 25 -15.74 19.10 10.93
CA ALA A 25 -14.28 19.10 10.76
C ALA A 25 -13.62 17.77 11.15
N SER A 26 -14.14 17.07 12.18
CA SER A 26 -13.62 15.76 12.59
C SER A 26 -14.03 14.62 11.65
N ALA A 27 -15.04 14.80 10.80
CA ALA A 27 -15.51 13.79 9.85
C ALA A 27 -14.61 13.63 8.60
N VAL A 28 -13.59 14.49 8.40
CA VAL A 28 -12.73 14.49 7.21
C VAL A 28 -11.43 13.68 7.41
N SER A 29 -11.22 13.09 8.59
CA SER A 29 -9.98 12.39 8.92
C SER A 29 -9.97 10.92 8.49
N GLY A 30 -9.93 10.69 7.17
CA GLY A 30 -9.70 9.37 6.59
C GLY A 30 -8.56 9.43 5.57
N ILE A 31 -7.32 9.13 6.00
CA ILE A 31 -6.17 9.06 5.10
C ILE A 31 -6.34 7.81 4.23
N ARG A 32 -6.71 8.00 2.96
CA ARG A 32 -6.72 6.94 1.95
C ARG A 32 -5.27 6.58 1.62
N HIS A 33 -4.72 5.55 2.27
CA HIS A 33 -3.42 4.99 1.91
C HIS A 33 -3.62 3.89 0.86
N PRO A 34 -2.82 3.85 -0.22
CA PRO A 34 -2.85 2.75 -1.15
C PRO A 34 -2.35 1.48 -0.47
N PHE A 35 -3.05 0.37 -0.70
CA PHE A 35 -2.71 -0.94 -0.14
C PHE A 35 -2.12 -1.81 -1.23
N TYR A 36 -0.86 -2.19 -1.07
CA TYR A 36 -0.12 -3.05 -1.99
C TYR A 36 0.30 -4.31 -1.25
N VAL A 37 0.04 -5.47 -1.84
CA VAL A 37 0.39 -6.76 -1.25
C VAL A 37 1.12 -7.62 -2.26
N SER A 38 2.00 -8.48 -1.76
CA SER A 38 2.59 -9.59 -2.52
C SER A 38 2.80 -10.74 -1.55
N ILE A 39 2.90 -11.96 -2.07
CA ILE A 39 3.15 -13.15 -1.27
C ILE A 39 4.52 -13.70 -1.66
N CYS A 40 5.39 -13.87 -0.69
CA CYS A 40 6.61 -14.65 -0.80
C CYS A 40 6.41 -15.95 -0.03
N GLN A 41 6.56 -17.08 -0.71
CA GLN A 41 6.53 -18.41 -0.11
C GLN A 41 7.89 -19.07 -0.31
N ILE A 42 8.44 -19.66 0.75
CA ILE A 42 9.73 -20.34 0.75
C ILE A 42 9.49 -21.76 1.24
N ASP A 43 9.76 -22.72 0.37
CA ASP A 43 9.64 -24.15 0.65
C ASP A 43 11.03 -24.79 0.70
N HIS A 44 11.28 -25.62 1.70
CA HIS A 44 12.55 -26.35 1.83
C HIS A 44 12.36 -27.80 1.42
N ASN A 45 13.00 -28.18 0.31
CA ASN A 45 13.05 -29.57 -0.14
C ASN A 45 14.28 -30.25 0.48
N SER A 46 14.05 -30.97 1.58
CA SER A 46 15.12 -31.66 2.32
C SER A 46 15.83 -32.76 1.53
N GLU A 47 15.13 -33.40 0.57
CA GLU A 47 15.69 -34.47 -0.26
C GLU A 47 16.61 -33.89 -1.33
N ALA A 48 16.15 -32.85 -2.03
CA ALA A 48 16.93 -32.15 -3.05
C ALA A 48 17.94 -31.15 -2.49
N LYS A 49 17.92 -30.90 -1.16
CA LYS A 49 18.71 -29.85 -0.48
C LYS A 49 18.57 -28.48 -1.15
N SER A 50 17.36 -28.15 -1.59
CA SER A 50 17.04 -26.90 -2.28
C SER A 50 16.03 -26.07 -1.49
N LEU A 51 16.12 -24.74 -1.68
CA LEU A 51 15.08 -23.81 -1.30
C LEU A 51 14.33 -23.40 -2.56
N GLU A 52 13.01 -23.53 -2.53
CA GLU A 52 12.11 -23.15 -3.61
C GLU A 52 11.38 -21.88 -3.17
N ILE A 53 11.58 -20.78 -3.91
CA ILE A 53 11.03 -19.47 -3.55
C ILE A 53 10.02 -19.06 -4.61
N THR A 54 8.77 -18.84 -4.19
CA THR A 54 7.67 -18.43 -5.06
C THR A 54 7.20 -17.03 -4.68
N PHE A 55 7.22 -16.12 -5.65
CA PHE A 55 6.63 -14.79 -5.53
C PHE A 55 5.30 -14.71 -6.27
N LYS A 56 4.24 -14.25 -5.60
CA LYS A 56 2.96 -13.91 -6.22
C LYS A 56 2.75 -12.41 -6.07
N ILE A 57 2.82 -11.71 -7.20
CA ILE A 57 2.75 -10.25 -7.28
C ILE A 57 1.51 -9.89 -8.08
N PHE A 58 0.77 -8.87 -7.66
CA PHE A 58 -0.37 -8.36 -8.42
C PHE A 58 0.13 -7.54 -9.60
N THR A 59 -0.22 -7.99 -10.80
CA THR A 59 0.25 -7.41 -12.05
C THR A 59 -0.08 -5.93 -12.18
N ASP A 60 -1.31 -5.52 -11.84
CA ASP A 60 -1.77 -4.13 -11.92
C ASP A 60 -0.88 -3.15 -11.14
N ASP A 61 -0.39 -3.57 -9.98
CA ASP A 61 0.45 -2.72 -9.13
C ASP A 61 1.90 -2.73 -9.58
N LEU A 62 2.38 -3.87 -10.06
CA LEU A 62 3.69 -3.98 -10.68
C LEU A 62 3.80 -3.10 -11.93
N GLU A 63 2.77 -3.12 -12.78
CA GLU A 63 2.70 -2.27 -13.97
C GLU A 63 2.71 -0.78 -13.61
N LYS A 64 1.95 -0.35 -12.59
CA LYS A 64 1.97 1.06 -12.13
C LYS A 64 3.37 1.49 -11.69
N VAL A 65 4.09 0.62 -10.97
CA VAL A 65 5.44 0.91 -10.50
C VAL A 65 6.42 0.99 -11.67
N LEU A 66 6.35 0.05 -12.61
CA LEU A 66 7.20 0.03 -13.80
C LEU A 66 6.89 1.21 -14.73
N GLU A 67 5.62 1.59 -14.89
CA GLU A 67 5.21 2.76 -15.67
C GLU A 67 5.77 4.04 -15.02
N ALA A 68 5.69 4.16 -13.69
CA ALA A 68 6.28 5.28 -12.94
C ALA A 68 7.82 5.34 -13.04
N GLN A 69 8.49 4.22 -13.32
CA GLN A 69 9.93 4.15 -13.60
C GLN A 69 10.27 4.46 -15.06
N GLY A 70 9.29 4.79 -15.91
CA GLY A 70 9.49 5.23 -17.29
C GLY A 70 9.50 4.11 -18.32
N THR A 71 9.02 2.91 -17.99
CA THR A 71 8.96 1.78 -18.95
C THR A 71 7.82 1.91 -19.97
N GLY A 72 6.85 2.81 -19.71
CA GLY A 72 5.60 2.88 -20.45
C GLY A 72 4.61 1.82 -19.98
N LYS A 73 3.54 1.59 -20.75
CA LYS A 73 2.55 0.55 -20.46
C LYS A 73 3.01 -0.78 -21.03
N LEU A 74 3.16 -1.79 -20.17
CA LEU A 74 3.69 -3.09 -20.55
C LEU A 74 2.61 -4.10 -20.95
N TYR A 75 1.36 -3.92 -20.50
CA TYR A 75 0.22 -4.79 -20.81
C TYR A 75 0.50 -6.26 -20.46
N LEU A 76 1.05 -6.50 -19.27
CA LEU A 76 1.45 -7.82 -18.78
C LEU A 76 0.26 -8.80 -18.76
N GLY A 77 0.40 -9.95 -19.43
CA GLY A 77 -0.61 -10.98 -19.54
C GLY A 77 -1.70 -10.71 -20.59
N ASP A 78 -1.59 -9.64 -21.38
CA ASP A 78 -2.51 -9.28 -22.46
C ASP A 78 -1.88 -9.58 -23.84
N PRO A 79 -2.66 -9.85 -24.90
CA PRO A 79 -2.12 -10.01 -26.26
C PRO A 79 -1.28 -8.83 -26.80
N ARG A 80 -1.40 -7.65 -26.17
CA ARG A 80 -0.63 -6.43 -26.49
C ARG A 80 0.64 -6.27 -25.64
N GLU A 81 1.02 -7.31 -24.90
CA GLU A 81 2.20 -7.27 -24.04
C GLU A 81 3.42 -6.74 -24.79
N ALA A 82 4.13 -5.79 -24.18
CA ALA A 82 5.30 -5.18 -24.76
C ALA A 82 6.41 -6.22 -24.92
N GLN A 83 7.08 -6.24 -26.08
CA GLN A 83 8.19 -7.16 -26.34
C GLN A 83 9.34 -7.07 -25.33
N GLU A 84 9.49 -5.90 -24.71
CA GLU A 84 10.52 -5.60 -23.71
C GLU A 84 10.09 -5.89 -22.26
N ALA A 85 8.86 -6.38 -22.04
CA ALA A 85 8.28 -6.60 -20.72
C ALA A 85 9.17 -7.48 -19.83
N ASP A 86 9.64 -8.61 -20.37
CA ASP A 86 10.54 -9.54 -19.67
C ASP A 86 11.82 -8.85 -19.18
N ARG A 87 12.41 -7.96 -19.99
CA ARG A 87 13.62 -7.23 -19.61
C ARG A 87 13.36 -6.29 -18.43
N TYR A 88 12.23 -5.59 -18.44
CA TYR A 88 11.86 -4.69 -17.35
C TYR A 88 11.52 -5.46 -16.06
N LEU A 89 10.79 -6.57 -16.18
CA LEU A 89 10.49 -7.46 -15.07
C LEU A 89 11.75 -8.04 -14.43
N TYR A 90 12.67 -8.56 -15.25
CA TYR A 90 13.94 -9.10 -14.78
C TYR A 90 14.75 -8.06 -14.03
N ASN A 91 14.90 -6.86 -14.59
CA ASN A 91 15.66 -5.78 -13.95
C ASN A 91 15.03 -5.34 -12.63
N TYR A 92 13.70 -5.25 -12.58
CA TYR A 92 12.99 -4.91 -11.35
C TYR A 92 13.21 -5.95 -10.27
N LEU A 93 12.97 -7.23 -10.58
CA LEU A 93 13.14 -8.31 -9.61
C LEU A 93 14.59 -8.42 -9.15
N LYS A 94 15.57 -8.33 -10.05
CA LYS A 94 16.99 -8.35 -9.71
C LYS A 94 17.39 -7.24 -8.73
N ASN A 95 16.79 -6.06 -8.87
CA ASN A 95 17.12 -4.91 -8.01
C ASN A 95 16.35 -4.92 -6.67
N GLN A 96 15.16 -5.52 -6.62
CA GLN A 96 14.28 -5.49 -5.44
C GLN A 96 14.34 -6.77 -4.61
N VAL A 97 14.70 -7.91 -5.21
CA VAL A 97 14.78 -9.21 -4.54
C VAL A 97 16.24 -9.54 -4.26
N VAL A 98 16.60 -9.46 -2.98
CA VAL A 98 17.93 -9.86 -2.48
C VAL A 98 17.76 -11.04 -1.54
N ILE A 99 18.44 -12.14 -1.84
CA ILE A 99 18.39 -13.37 -1.04
C ILE A 99 19.74 -13.52 -0.35
N VAL A 100 19.74 -13.65 0.97
CA VAL A 100 20.94 -13.86 1.78
C VAL A 100 20.80 -15.17 2.53
N VAL A 101 21.77 -16.07 2.34
CA VAL A 101 21.83 -17.38 2.99
C VAL A 101 23.11 -17.46 3.79
N ASN A 102 23.00 -17.67 5.10
CA ASN A 102 24.15 -17.77 6.01
C ASN A 102 25.13 -16.59 5.97
N GLY A 103 24.67 -15.40 5.56
CA GLY A 103 25.49 -14.20 5.44
C GLY A 103 26.05 -13.95 4.03
N ASP A 104 25.92 -14.92 3.12
CA ASP A 104 26.32 -14.77 1.72
C ASP A 104 25.10 -14.40 0.86
N THR A 105 25.28 -13.45 -0.06
CA THR A 105 24.23 -13.06 -1.01
C THR A 105 24.22 -14.04 -2.17
N ALA A 106 23.05 -14.61 -2.46
CA ALA A 106 22.83 -15.54 -3.57
C ALA A 106 22.74 -14.83 -4.92
#